data_AF-A0A9X8P4G6-F1
#
_entry.id   AF-A0A9X8P4G6-F1
#
_cell.length_a   1.000
_cell.length_b   1.000
_cell.length_c   1.000
_cell.angle_alpha   90.00
_cell.angle_beta   90.00
_cell.angle_gamma   90.00
#
_symmetry.space_group_name_H-M   'P 1'
#
loop_
_entity.id
_entity.type
_entity.pdbx_description
1 polymer ?
#
loop_
_entity_poly.entity_id
_entity_poly.type
_entity_poly.pdbx_seq_one_letter_code
_entity_poly.pdbx_strand_id
1 'polypeptide(L)'
;MSNDISQITMNTVSKVAATPTASKSKAASTTESKAAPAASSGAQQKIAALQNQIKELSKKLKDLGESAANAQSENERKLIKQQQQMIQAQIQALYAEIARIQKEEAEKKAIEAASKATSQQPENKEKKGGVDIYV
;
A
#
# COMPACT_ATOMS: atom_id res chain seq x y z
N MET A 1 46.25 -3.14 -5.79
CA MET A 1 44.80 -3.22 -6.04
C MET A 1 44.14 -2.24 -5.08
N SER A 2 44.00 -1.00 -5.51
CA SER A 2 43.40 0.08 -4.73
C SER A 2 42.01 0.34 -5.29
N ASN A 3 40.99 0.21 -4.45
CA ASN A 3 39.59 0.33 -4.84
C ASN A 3 39.12 1.73 -4.45
N ASP A 4 39.25 2.69 -5.36
CA ASP A 4 38.80 4.06 -5.17
C ASP A 4 37.26 4.10 -5.09
N ILE A 5 36.76 4.44 -3.90
CA ILE A 5 35.35 4.71 -3.64
C ILE A 5 35.06 6.09 -4.22
N SER A 6 34.53 6.12 -5.45
CA SER A 6 34.00 7.35 -6.04
C SER A 6 32.77 7.83 -5.27
N GLN A 7 33.01 8.81 -4.41
CA GLN A 7 32.02 9.74 -3.87
C GLN A 7 31.35 10.48 -5.05
N ILE A 8 30.09 10.19 -5.33
CA ILE A 8 29.25 11.09 -6.13
C ILE A 8 28.37 11.90 -5.19
N THR A 9 28.87 13.09 -4.91
CA THR A 9 28.22 14.21 -4.27
C THR A 9 27.20 14.85 -5.23
N MET A 10 25.98 15.05 -4.72
CA MET A 10 24.96 16.07 -5.03
C MET A 10 24.72 16.47 -6.49
N ASN A 11 23.47 16.29 -6.96
CA ASN A 11 22.80 17.39 -7.63
C ASN A 11 21.29 17.38 -7.39
N THR A 12 20.85 18.19 -6.43
CA THR A 12 19.46 18.63 -6.29
C THR A 12 19.18 19.68 -7.35
N VAL A 13 18.43 19.34 -8.39
CA VAL A 13 17.86 20.33 -9.31
C VAL A 13 16.35 20.38 -9.11
N SER A 14 15.93 21.26 -8.20
CA SER A 14 14.62 21.90 -8.30
C SER A 14 14.72 23.05 -9.28
N LYS A 15 14.08 22.96 -10.47
CA LYS A 15 13.51 24.14 -11.14
C LYS A 15 12.49 23.77 -12.23
N VAL A 16 11.22 23.97 -11.88
CA VAL A 16 10.18 24.72 -12.63
C VAL A 16 9.85 24.27 -14.07
N ALA A 17 8.63 23.74 -14.24
CA ALA A 17 7.73 24.12 -15.32
C ALA A 17 6.28 23.78 -14.94
N ALA A 18 5.65 24.66 -14.15
CA ALA A 18 4.20 24.76 -14.10
C ALA A 18 3.82 26.11 -14.69
N THR A 19 3.21 26.09 -15.87
CA THR A 19 2.31 27.14 -16.34
C THR A 19 0.89 26.63 -16.05
N PRO A 20 0.00 27.47 -15.49
CA PRO A 20 -0.66 28.44 -16.35
C PRO A 20 -0.93 29.82 -15.71
N THR A 21 -0.93 30.81 -16.61
CA THR A 21 -1.79 32.02 -16.67
C THR A 21 -1.84 32.99 -15.47
N ALA A 22 -1.43 34.22 -15.79
CA ALA A 22 -1.47 35.42 -14.97
C ALA A 22 -2.87 35.79 -14.45
N SER A 23 -2.94 36.28 -13.20
CA SER A 23 -3.61 37.54 -12.83
C SER A 23 -3.41 37.88 -11.35
N LYS A 24 -2.63 38.94 -11.12
CA LYS A 24 -2.89 40.10 -10.24
C LYS A 24 -3.48 39.89 -8.82
N SER A 25 -2.62 40.20 -7.84
CA SER A 25 -2.88 40.95 -6.59
C SER A 25 -3.56 40.29 -5.36
N LYS A 26 -2.75 40.29 -4.28
CA LYS A 26 -3.06 40.79 -2.92
C LYS A 26 -3.73 39.86 -1.90
N ALA A 27 -3.17 40.00 -0.69
CA ALA A 27 -3.68 39.67 0.65
C ALA A 27 -3.39 38.27 1.19
N ALA A 28 -2.70 38.31 2.34
CA ALA A 28 -2.69 37.28 3.37
C ALA A 28 -4.12 36.83 3.72
N SER A 29 -4.29 35.55 4.06
CA SER A 29 -4.69 35.15 5.42
C SER A 29 -4.96 33.64 5.49
N THR A 30 -4.70 33.10 6.68
CA THR A 30 -5.38 31.96 7.31
C THR A 30 -5.20 30.55 6.72
N THR A 31 -4.35 29.78 7.42
CA THR A 31 -4.71 28.52 8.08
C THR A 31 -6.03 27.88 7.63
N GLU A 32 -5.98 27.04 6.61
CA GLU A 32 -6.88 25.90 6.52
C GLU A 32 -6.03 24.65 6.35
N SER A 33 -5.87 23.94 7.46
CA SER A 33 -5.43 22.55 7.51
C SER A 33 -6.39 21.72 6.67
N LYS A 34 -6.24 21.75 5.35
CA LYS A 34 -6.83 20.78 4.46
C LYS A 34 -6.11 19.47 4.78
N ALA A 35 -6.69 18.71 5.70
CA ALA A 35 -6.26 17.36 6.02
C ALA A 35 -5.95 16.66 4.70
N ALA A 36 -4.66 16.39 4.47
CA ALA A 36 -4.23 15.59 3.33
C ALA A 36 -5.10 14.33 3.35
N PRO A 37 -5.67 13.90 2.20
CA PRO A 37 -6.39 12.64 2.16
C PRO A 37 -5.45 11.61 2.76
N ALA A 38 -5.85 11.00 3.88
CA ALA A 38 -5.04 10.04 4.61
C ALA A 38 -4.45 9.12 3.56
N ALA A 39 -3.12 9.19 3.38
CA ALA A 39 -2.44 8.50 2.31
C ALA A 39 -2.69 7.01 2.54
N SER A 40 -3.70 6.47 1.85
CA SER A 40 -3.99 5.05 1.86
C SER A 40 -2.68 4.37 1.52
N SER A 41 -2.20 3.48 2.39
CA SER A 41 -0.92 2.82 2.15
C SER A 41 -0.93 2.20 0.76
N GLY A 42 0.23 2.14 0.09
CA GLY A 42 0.32 1.54 -1.25
C GLY A 42 -0.25 0.12 -1.30
N ALA A 43 -0.22 -0.60 -0.17
CA ALA A 43 -0.85 -1.90 -0.01
C ALA A 43 -2.39 -1.86 -0.03
N GLN A 44 -3.02 -0.89 0.63
CA GLN A 44 -4.49 -0.72 0.58
C GLN A 44 -4.96 -0.39 -0.84
N GLN A 45 -4.20 0.41 -1.60
CA GLN A 45 -4.50 0.67 -3.01
C GLN A 45 -4.38 -0.61 -3.87
N LYS A 46 -3.33 -1.41 -3.64
CA LYS A 46 -3.16 -2.72 -4.30
C LYS A 46 -4.31 -3.68 -3.97
N ILE A 47 -4.70 -3.78 -2.70
CA ILE A 47 -5.83 -4.63 -2.28
C ILE A 47 -7.11 -4.19 -2.98
N ALA A 48 -7.41 -2.88 -3.02
CA ALA A 48 -8.59 -2.36 -3.71
C ALA A 48 -8.60 -2.71 -5.21
N ALA A 49 -7.45 -2.60 -5.88
CA ALA A 49 -7.31 -2.99 -7.28
C ALA A 49 -7.55 -4.49 -7.48
N LEU A 50 -6.95 -5.36 -6.66
CA LEU A 50 -7.14 -6.81 -6.69
C LEU A 50 -8.62 -7.18 -6.44
N GLN A 51 -9.28 -6.50 -5.50
CA GLN A 51 -10.71 -6.70 -5.23
C GLN A 51 -11.59 -6.32 -6.43
N ASN A 52 -11.24 -5.26 -7.16
CA ASN A 52 -11.95 -4.91 -8.39
C ASN A 52 -11.76 -5.96 -9.49
N GLN A 53 -10.53 -6.48 -9.67
CA GLN A 53 -10.27 -7.57 -10.61
C GLN A 53 -11.09 -8.82 -10.27
N ILE A 54 -11.21 -9.17 -8.98
CA ILE A 54 -12.07 -10.28 -8.53
C ILE A 54 -13.53 -10.04 -8.94
N LYS A 55 -14.06 -8.82 -8.77
CA LYS A 55 -15.44 -8.50 -9.17
C LYS A 55 -15.64 -8.66 -10.68
N GLU A 56 -14.70 -8.15 -11.48
CA GLU A 56 -14.77 -8.27 -12.94
C GLU A 56 -14.70 -9.73 -13.41
N LEU A 57 -13.78 -10.52 -12.85
CA LEU A 57 -13.66 -11.94 -13.15
C LEU A 57 -14.91 -12.72 -12.69
N SER A 58 -15.47 -12.35 -11.54
CA SER A 58 -16.72 -12.96 -11.04
C SER A 58 -17.90 -12.65 -11.96
N LYS A 59 -17.96 -11.43 -12.51
CA LYS A 59 -18.97 -11.08 -13.53
C LYS A 59 -18.77 -11.91 -14.80
N LYS A 60 -17.55 -11.99 -15.33
CA LYS A 60 -17.24 -12.85 -16.49
C LYS A 60 -17.63 -14.30 -16.27
N LEU A 61 -17.44 -14.81 -15.05
CA LEU A 61 -17.82 -16.17 -14.70
C LEU A 61 -19.33 -16.39 -14.75
N LYS A 62 -20.11 -15.39 -14.30
CA LYS A 62 -21.57 -15.41 -14.41
C LYS A 62 -22.02 -15.35 -15.87
N ASP A 63 -21.44 -14.46 -16.66
CA ASP A 63 -21.73 -14.32 -18.09
C ASP A 63 -21.41 -15.63 -18.84
N LEU A 64 -20.30 -16.29 -18.52
CA LEU A 64 -19.97 -17.62 -19.06
C LEU A 64 -20.97 -18.69 -18.60
N GLY A 65 -21.54 -18.58 -17.40
CA GLY A 65 -22.62 -19.46 -16.93
C GLY A 65 -23.86 -19.35 -17.81
N GLU A 66 -24.23 -18.12 -18.18
CA GLU A 66 -25.33 -17.85 -19.11
C GLU A 66 -25.00 -18.35 -20.52
N SER A 67 -23.77 -18.16 -21.01
CA SER A 67 -23.32 -18.75 -22.28
C SER A 67 -23.35 -20.27 -22.28
N ALA A 68 -23.00 -20.92 -21.16
CA ALA A 68 -23.06 -22.39 -21.05
C ALA A 68 -24.49 -22.92 -21.16
N ALA A 69 -25.48 -22.18 -20.64
CA ALA A 69 -26.89 -22.54 -20.73
C ALA A 69 -27.40 -22.46 -22.18
N ASN A 70 -26.93 -21.47 -22.94
CA ASN A 70 -27.32 -21.23 -24.34
C ASN A 70 -26.48 -22.00 -25.38
N ALA A 71 -25.39 -22.64 -24.96
CA ALA A 71 -24.49 -23.36 -25.85
C ALA A 71 -25.21 -24.50 -26.60
N GLN A 72 -25.04 -24.53 -27.92
CA GLN A 72 -25.75 -25.43 -28.85
C GLN A 72 -25.01 -26.74 -29.07
N SER A 73 -23.74 -26.83 -28.64
CA SER A 73 -22.93 -28.04 -28.79
C SER A 73 -22.21 -28.43 -27.49
N GLU A 74 -21.93 -29.72 -27.35
CA GLU A 74 -21.15 -30.26 -26.24
C GLU A 74 -19.72 -29.72 -26.21
N ASN A 75 -19.10 -29.52 -27.38
CA ASN A 75 -17.74 -28.95 -27.46
C ASN A 75 -17.70 -27.52 -26.94
N GLU A 76 -18.70 -26.70 -27.30
CA GLU A 76 -18.82 -25.33 -26.80
C GLU A 76 -19.05 -25.31 -25.27
N ARG A 77 -19.94 -26.19 -24.77
CA ARG A 77 -20.14 -26.36 -23.31
C ARG A 77 -18.86 -26.73 -22.57
N LYS A 78 -18.05 -27.64 -23.14
CA LYS A 78 -16.75 -28.03 -22.56
C LYS A 78 -15.76 -26.87 -22.54
N LEU A 79 -15.65 -26.11 -23.63
CA LEU A 79 -14.76 -24.95 -23.68
C LEU A 79 -15.16 -23.88 -22.67
N ILE A 80 -16.46 -23.61 -22.54
CA ILE A 80 -16.99 -22.64 -21.57
C ILE A 80 -16.71 -23.12 -20.14
N LYS A 81 -16.93 -24.41 -19.83
CA LYS A 81 -16.57 -24.98 -18.51
C LYS A 81 -15.08 -24.84 -18.22
N GLN A 82 -14.21 -25.08 -19.20
CA GLN A 82 -12.77 -24.93 -19.02
C GLN A 82 -12.39 -23.48 -18.72
N GLN A 83 -12.98 -22.50 -19.41
CA GLN A 83 -12.80 -21.08 -19.11
C GLN A 83 -13.29 -20.73 -17.70
N GLN A 84 -14.46 -21.22 -17.29
CA GLN A 84 -14.97 -21.01 -15.93
C GLN A 84 -13.98 -21.53 -14.88
N GLN A 85 -13.44 -22.74 -15.04
CA GLN A 85 -12.44 -23.31 -14.13
C GLN A 85 -11.18 -22.45 -14.04
N MET A 86 -10.67 -21.98 -15.19
CA MET A 86 -9.50 -21.11 -15.24
C MET A 86 -9.76 -19.77 -14.52
N ILE A 87 -10.94 -19.20 -14.67
CA ILE A 87 -11.32 -17.94 -14.00
C ILE A 87 -11.49 -18.16 -12.49
N GLN A 88 -12.07 -19.28 -12.04
CA GLN A 88 -12.15 -19.60 -10.61
C GLN A 88 -10.77 -19.73 -9.99
N ALA A 89 -9.83 -20.40 -10.68
CA ALA A 89 -8.45 -20.51 -10.22
C ALA A 89 -7.77 -19.13 -10.09
N GLN A 90 -7.98 -18.24 -11.07
CA GLN A 90 -7.47 -16.87 -11.00
C GLN A 90 -8.06 -16.08 -9.83
N ILE A 91 -9.38 -16.20 -9.60
CA ILE A 91 -10.04 -15.55 -8.45
C ILE A 91 -9.44 -16.04 -7.13
N GLN A 92 -9.22 -17.35 -6.98
CA GLN A 92 -8.58 -17.90 -5.78
C GLN A 92 -7.16 -17.38 -5.57
N ALA A 93 -6.36 -17.29 -6.64
CA ALA A 93 -5.02 -16.72 -6.57
C ALA A 93 -5.03 -15.24 -6.14
N LEU A 94 -5.98 -14.45 -6.65
CA LEU A 94 -6.14 -13.04 -6.23
C LEU A 94 -6.52 -12.92 -4.75
N TYR A 95 -7.40 -13.79 -4.25
CA TYR A 95 -7.73 -13.81 -2.81
C TYR A 95 -6.52 -14.17 -1.95
N ALA A 96 -5.69 -15.13 -2.39
CA ALA A 96 -4.47 -15.49 -1.70
C ALA A 96 -3.47 -14.33 -1.66
N GLU A 97 -3.31 -13.59 -2.76
CA GLU A 97 -2.45 -12.41 -2.80
C GLU A 97 -2.95 -11.29 -1.87
N ILE A 98 -4.26 -11.04 -1.85
CA ILE A 98 -4.86 -10.09 -0.90
C ILE A 98 -4.56 -10.48 0.55
N ALA A 99 -4.69 -11.77 0.89
CA ALA A 99 -4.39 -12.26 2.24
C ALA A 99 -2.90 -12.08 2.57
N ARG A 100 -2.00 -12.37 1.62
CA ARG A 100 -0.56 -12.16 1.77
C ARG A 100 -0.22 -10.70 2.05
N ILE A 101 -0.77 -9.78 1.28
CA ILE A 101 -0.55 -8.34 1.46
C ILE A 101 -1.05 -7.87 2.83
N GLN A 102 -2.25 -8.32 3.23
CA GLN A 102 -2.80 -7.95 4.54
C GLN A 102 -1.93 -8.45 5.70
N LYS A 103 -1.40 -9.67 5.60
CA LYS A 103 -0.47 -10.21 6.60
C LYS A 103 0.82 -9.39 6.66
N GLU A 104 1.42 -9.06 5.52
CA GLU A 104 2.64 -8.25 5.44
C GLU A 104 2.42 -6.85 6.06
N GLU A 105 1.28 -6.21 5.77
CA GLU A 105 0.94 -4.91 6.36
C GLU A 105 0.74 -4.98 7.88
N ALA A 106 0.10 -6.05 8.38
CA ALA A 106 -0.06 -6.25 9.82
C ALA A 106 1.29 -6.44 10.53
N GLU A 107 2.19 -7.22 9.92
CA GLU A 107 3.55 -7.44 10.46
C GLU A 107 4.38 -6.15 10.48
N LYS A 108 4.34 -5.35 9.39
CA LYS A 108 5.00 -4.04 9.36
C LYS A 108 4.49 -3.11 10.46
N LYS A 109 3.17 -3.04 10.64
CA LYS A 109 2.57 -2.23 11.72
C LYS A 109 2.99 -2.70 13.11
N ALA A 110 3.12 -4.01 13.32
CA ALA A 110 3.60 -4.56 14.59
C ALA A 110 5.07 -4.20 14.84
N ILE A 111 5.92 -4.27 13.82
CA ILE A 111 7.34 -3.88 13.90
C ILE A 111 7.46 -2.37 14.16
N GLU A 112 6.73 -1.53 13.43
CA GLU A 112 6.74 -0.08 13.63
C GLU A 112 6.26 0.32 15.03
N ALA A 113 5.22 -0.35 15.55
CA ALA A 113 4.73 -0.13 16.91
C ALA A 113 5.76 -0.57 17.97
N ALA A 114 6.44 -1.70 17.76
CA ALA A 114 7.50 -2.19 18.64
C ALA A 114 8.74 -1.26 18.62
N SER A 115 9.13 -0.74 17.45
CA SER A 115 10.22 0.23 17.33
C SER A 115 9.89 1.56 18.00
N LYS A 116 8.63 2.00 17.99
CA LYS A 116 8.20 3.21 18.72
C LYS A 116 8.14 3.03 20.25
N ALA A 117 7.93 1.80 20.73
CA ALA A 117 7.91 1.50 22.17
C ALA A 117 9.32 1.53 22.80
N THR A 118 10.37 1.13 22.06
CA THR A 118 11.76 1.13 22.55
C THR A 118 12.37 2.54 22.65
N SER A 119 11.84 3.54 21.94
CA SER A 119 12.28 4.95 22.07
C SER A 119 11.62 5.72 23.22
N GLN A 120 10.72 5.10 23.99
CA GLN A 120 10.19 5.65 25.24
C GLN A 120 10.75 4.88 26.44
N GLN A 121 12.06 4.70 26.49
CA GLN A 121 12.71 4.55 27.78
C GLN A 121 12.71 5.93 28.45
N PRO A 122 12.03 6.15 29.58
CA PRO A 122 12.16 7.40 30.31
C PRO A 122 13.63 7.55 30.69
N GLU A 123 14.25 8.59 30.14
CA GLU A 123 15.53 9.12 30.57
C GLU A 123 15.36 9.53 32.05
N ASN A 124 15.60 8.61 32.98
CA ASN A 124 15.70 8.92 34.40
C ASN A 124 17.02 9.67 34.61
N LYS A 125 17.01 10.95 34.24
CA LYS A 125 17.92 11.95 34.78
C LYS A 125 17.41 12.33 36.16
N GLU A 126 17.84 11.60 37.19
CA GLU A 126 17.93 12.20 38.50
C GLU A 126 19.31 11.94 39.11
N LYS A 127 19.91 13.07 39.47
CA LYS A 127 21.28 13.22 39.92
C LYS A 127 21.41 12.74 41.37
N LYS A 128 22.54 12.11 41.67
CA LYS A 128 23.26 12.13 42.96
C LYS A 128 22.41 12.40 44.20
N GLY A 129 21.76 11.36 44.74
CA GLY A 129 21.46 11.26 46.16
C GLY A 129 22.56 10.42 46.82
N GLY A 130 23.47 11.06 47.55
CA GLY A 130 24.41 10.36 48.41
C GLY A 130 23.64 9.57 49.46
N VAL A 131 23.99 8.30 49.63
CA VAL A 131 23.48 7.49 50.74
C VAL A 131 24.34 7.82 51.95
N ASP A 132 23.83 8.66 52.86
CA ASP A 132 24.37 8.76 54.22
C ASP A 132 24.03 7.47 54.96
N ILE A 133 25.00 6.56 55.07
CA ILE A 133 24.93 5.39 55.95
C ILE A 133 25.50 5.82 57.30
N TYR A 134 24.63 6.04 58.30
CA TYR A 134 25.03 6.11 59.70
C TYR A 134 25.13 4.68 60.26
N VAL A 135 26.33 4.27 60.68
CA VAL A 135 26.60 3.15 61.59
C VAL A 135 27.47 3.63 62.73
#